data_AF-A0A849R9M8-F1
#
_entry.id   AF-A0A849R9M8-F1
#
_cell.length_a   1.000
_cell.length_b   1.000
_cell.length_c   1.000
_cell.angle_alpha   90.00
_cell.angle_beta   90.00
_cell.angle_gamma   90.00
#
_symmetry.space_group_name_H-M   'P 1'
#
loop_
_entity.id
_entity.type
_entity.pdbx_description
1 polymer ?
#
loop_
_entity_poly.entity_id
_entity_poly.type
_entity_poly.pdbx_seq_one_letter_code
_entity_poly.pdbx_strand_id
1 'polypeptide(L)' 'MLNKADEVSEEELDAAVDYYESLLNNTLPQKQAERIALEQFGVVLEDKLLDRIMEQYACTILSIEDCVRAQLQKHHLI' A
#
# COMPACT_ATOMS: atom_id res chain seq x y z
N MET A 1 -11.62 -10.53 -44.12
CA MET A 1 -12.27 -9.56 -43.21
C MET A 1 -11.24 -9.24 -42.15
N LEU A 2 -10.61 -8.06 -42.24
CA LEU A 2 -9.68 -7.59 -41.20
C LEU A 2 -10.52 -7.26 -39.97
N ASN A 3 -10.29 -7.97 -38.87
CA ASN A 3 -10.85 -7.64 -37.57
C ASN A 3 -10.48 -6.19 -37.27
N LYS A 4 -11.48 -5.31 -37.21
CA LYS A 4 -11.31 -3.98 -36.64
C LYS A 4 -10.74 -4.19 -35.24
N ALA A 5 -9.61 -3.55 -34.94
CA ALA A 5 -9.19 -3.45 -33.56
C ALA A 5 -10.36 -2.84 -32.79
N ASP A 6 -10.88 -3.53 -31.78
CA ASP A 6 -11.84 -2.94 -30.85
C ASP A 6 -11.14 -1.70 -30.27
N GLU A 7 -11.65 -0.53 -30.63
CA GLU A 7 -11.17 0.74 -30.11
C GLU A 7 -11.53 0.77 -28.62
N VAL A 8 -10.52 0.66 -27.75
CA VAL A 8 -10.69 0.80 -26.30
C VAL A 8 -11.20 2.21 -26.02
N SER A 9 -12.31 2.32 -25.31
CA SER A 9 -12.89 3.62 -24.97
C SER A 9 -12.09 4.32 -23.86
N GLU A 10 -12.20 5.64 -23.76
CA GLU A 10 -11.62 6.39 -22.62
C GLU A 10 -12.19 5.91 -21.28
N GLU A 11 -13.47 5.54 -21.23
CA GLU A 11 -14.12 5.00 -20.02
C GLU A 11 -13.54 3.65 -19.59
N GLU A 12 -13.19 2.79 -20.56
CA GLU A 12 -12.52 1.50 -20.29
C GLU A 12 -11.07 1.70 -19.82
N LEU A 13 -10.39 2.73 -20.32
CA LEU A 13 -9.07 3.12 -19.85
C LEU A 13 -9.12 3.64 -18.41
N ASP A 14 -10.06 4.53 -18.08
CA ASP A 14 -10.24 5.06 -16.74
C ASP A 14 -10.57 3.95 -15.73
N ALA A 15 -11.50 3.04 -16.08
CA ALA A 15 -11.84 1.90 -15.24
C ALA A 15 -10.64 0.95 -15.01
N ALA A 16 -9.78 0.78 -16.02
CA ALA A 16 -8.56 0.00 -15.88
C ALA A 16 -7.56 0.68 -14.93
N VAL A 17 -7.39 2.00 -15.02
CA VAL A 17 -6.54 2.79 -14.10
C VAL A 17 -7.01 2.62 -12.67
N ASP A 18 -8.30 2.83 -12.40
CA ASP A 18 -8.89 2.67 -11.06
C ASP A 18 -8.66 1.26 -10.49
N TYR A 19 -8.81 0.24 -11.33
CA TYR A 19 -8.55 -1.14 -10.95
C TYR A 19 -7.08 -1.37 -10.60
N TYR A 20 -6.16 -0.89 -11.43
CA TYR A 20 -4.72 -1.04 -11.18
C TYR A 20 -4.27 -0.24 -9.95
N GLU A 21 -4.80 0.96 -9.72
CA GLU A 21 -4.52 1.73 -8.51
C GLU A 21 -5.02 1.00 -7.27
N SER A 22 -6.24 0.45 -7.30
CA SER A 22 -6.76 -0.38 -6.21
C SER A 22 -5.88 -1.60 -5.95
N LEU A 23 -5.41 -2.27 -7.01
CA LEU A 23 -4.51 -3.42 -6.90
C LEU A 23 -3.16 -3.01 -6.29
N LEU A 24 -2.57 -1.92 -6.76
CA LEU A 24 -1.30 -1.38 -6.26
C LEU A 24 -1.42 -0.94 -4.81
N ASN A 25 -2.48 -0.23 -4.44
CA ASN A 25 -2.74 0.17 -3.07
C ASN A 25 -2.91 -1.04 -2.12
N ASN A 26 -3.38 -2.17 -2.65
CA ASN A 26 -3.53 -3.41 -1.90
C ASN A 26 -2.28 -4.29 -1.88
N THR A 27 -1.30 -4.06 -2.76
CA THR A 27 -0.10 -4.92 -2.90
C THR A 27 1.19 -4.24 -2.49
N LEU A 28 1.24 -2.90 -2.53
CA LEU A 28 2.41 -2.12 -2.11
C LEU A 28 2.54 -2.14 -0.58
N PRO A 29 3.66 -2.66 -0.05
CA PRO A 29 3.90 -2.72 1.40
C PRO A 29 3.72 -1.35 2.09
N GLN A 30 4.19 -0.27 1.45
CA GLN A 30 4.06 1.09 1.99
C GLN A 30 2.58 1.47 2.22
N LYS A 31 1.72 1.21 1.23
CA LYS A 31 0.29 1.51 1.30
C LYS A 31 -0.44 0.62 2.30
N GLN A 32 -0.02 -0.65 2.40
CA GLN A 32 -0.52 -1.54 3.45
C GLN A 32 -0.13 -1.02 4.84
N ALA A 33 1.10 -0.57 5.04
CA ALA A 33 1.57 -0.03 6.31
C ALA A 33 0.82 1.26 6.71
N GLU A 34 0.68 2.22 5.78
CA GLU A 34 -0.12 3.44 5.98
C GLU A 34 -1.55 3.12 6.37
N ARG A 35 -2.19 2.18 5.65
CA ARG A 35 -3.56 1.76 5.92
C ARG A 35 -3.70 1.09 7.29
N ILE A 36 -2.81 0.16 7.63
CA ILE A 36 -2.83 -0.53 8.93
C ILE A 36 -2.66 0.47 10.08
N ALA A 37 -1.68 1.39 9.96
CA ALA A 37 -1.44 2.42 10.96
C ALA A 37 -2.67 3.30 11.18
N LEU A 38 -3.33 3.71 10.10
CA LEU A 38 -4.51 4.57 10.17
C LEU A 38 -5.74 3.81 10.68
N GLU A 39 -6.07 2.66 10.09
CA GLU A 39 -7.31 1.92 10.37
C GLU A 39 -7.28 1.22 11.73
N GLN A 40 -6.14 0.65 12.14
CA GLN A 40 -6.06 -0.11 13.38
C GLN A 40 -5.63 0.74 14.58
N PHE A 41 -4.81 1.78 14.35
CA PHE A 41 -4.19 2.55 15.42
C PHE A 41 -4.52 4.05 15.39
N GLY A 42 -5.17 4.55 14.33
CA GLY A 42 -5.48 5.98 14.20
C GLY A 42 -4.25 6.87 13.97
N VAL A 43 -3.13 6.29 13.51
CA VAL A 43 -1.86 6.99 13.34
C VAL A 43 -1.59 7.24 11.85
N VAL A 44 -1.33 8.49 11.50
CA VAL A 44 -0.79 8.86 10.19
C VAL A 44 0.73 8.71 10.25
N LEU A 45 1.29 7.86 9.39
CA LEU A 45 2.73 7.62 9.35
C LEU A 45 3.47 8.81 8.72
N GLU A 46 4.53 9.27 9.38
CA GLU A 46 5.51 10.15 8.76
C GLU A 46 6.47 9.33 7.88
N ASP A 47 7.01 9.94 6.82
CA ASP A 47 7.92 9.29 5.86
C ASP A 47 9.07 8.53 6.55
N LYS A 48 9.70 9.13 7.57
CA LYS A 48 10.81 8.51 8.31
C LYS A 48 10.41 7.26 9.08
N LEU A 49 9.16 7.20 9.54
CA LEU A 49 8.63 6.04 10.26
C LEU A 49 8.23 4.95 9.26
N LEU A 50 7.64 5.33 8.13
CA LEU A 50 7.35 4.43 7.02
C LEU A 50 8.63 3.77 6.49
N ASP A 51 9.71 4.53 6.28
CA ASP A 51 11.02 4.00 5.86
C ASP A 51 11.53 2.94 6.83
N ARG A 52 11.45 3.19 8.15
CA ARG A 52 11.87 2.21 9.17
C ARG A 52 11.02 0.94 9.17
N ILE A 53 9.71 1.09 8.94
CA ILE A 53 8.80 -0.06 8.81
C ILE A 53 9.21 -0.87 7.57
N MET A 54 9.51 -0.21 6.44
CA MET A 54 9.94 -0.89 5.21
C MET A 54 11.30 -1.58 5.38
N GLU A 55 12.27 -0.92 6.03
CA GLU A 55 13.57 -1.51 6.35
C GLU A 55 13.42 -2.76 7.22
N GLN A 56 12.58 -2.71 8.26
CA GLN A 56 12.33 -3.86 9.11
C GLN A 56 11.63 -4.99 8.35
N TYR A 57 10.63 -4.64 7.53
CA TYR A 57 9.90 -5.61 6.71
C TYR A 57 10.83 -6.31 5.69
N ALA A 58 11.76 -5.57 5.07
CA ALA A 58 12.73 -6.13 4.14
C ALA A 58 13.78 -7.02 4.82
N CYS A 59 14.14 -6.73 6.08
CA CYS A 59 15.21 -7.41 6.82
C CYS A 59 14.73 -8.52 7.77
N THR A 60 13.43 -8.77 7.87
CA THR A 60 12.86 -9.75 8.80
C THR A 60 11.82 -10.63 8.11
N ILE A 61 11.40 -11.71 8.79
CA ILE A 61 10.34 -12.62 8.33
C ILE A 61 8.97 -12.20 8.91
N LEU A 62 8.88 -10.97 9.45
CA LEU A 62 7.68 -10.47 10.08
C LEU A 62 6.66 -10.05 9.02
N SER A 63 5.39 -10.11 9.38
CA SER A 63 4.35 -9.49 8.59
C SER A 63 4.51 -7.97 8.60
N ILE A 64 3.94 -7.29 7.60
CA ILE A 64 3.95 -5.83 7.58
C ILE A 64 3.19 -5.23 8.78
N GLU A 65 2.12 -5.90 9.22
CA GLU A 65 1.35 -5.51 10.40
C GLU A 65 2.21 -5.55 11.68
N ASP A 66 3.00 -6.61 11.86
CA ASP A 66 3.90 -6.73 13.01
C ASP A 66 5.02 -5.69 12.96
N CYS A 67 5.53 -5.35 11.77
CA CYS A 67 6.51 -4.28 11.59
C CYS A 67 5.91 -2.91 11.95
N VAL A 68 4.68 -2.61 11.51
CA VAL A 68 3.96 -1.39 11.87
C VAL A 68 3.78 -1.30 13.37
N ARG A 69 3.23 -2.35 14.00
CA ARG A 69 2.98 -2.42 15.44
C ARG A 69 4.27 -2.22 16.24
N ALA A 70 5.35 -2.90 15.85
CA ALA A 70 6.64 -2.81 16.54
C ALA A 70 7.25 -1.39 16.47
N GLN A 71 7.18 -0.75 15.31
CA GLN A 71 7.70 0.62 15.16
C GLN A 71 6.84 1.65 15.89
N LEU A 72 5.51 1.52 15.86
CA LEU A 72 4.62 2.40 16.63
C LEU A 72 4.88 2.29 18.14
N GLN A 73 5.04 1.06 18.68
CA GLN A 73 5.37 0.84 20.09
C GLN A 73 6.74 1.41 20.46
N LYS A 74 7.76 1.20 19.61
CA LYS A 74 9.12 1.72 19.82
C LYS A 74 9.15 3.25 19.87
N HIS A 75 8.23 3.90 19.17
CA HIS A 75 8.10 5.35 19.11
C HIS A 75 7.06 5.92 20.09
N HIS A 76 6.46 5.09 20.96
CA HIS A 76 5.44 5.48 21.93
C HIS A 76 4.20 6.16 21.30
N LEU A 77 3.84 5.73 20.09
CA LEU A 77 2.64 6.21 19.39
C LEU A 77 1.40 5.35 19.71
N ILE A 78 1.61 4.15 20.27
CA ILE A 78 0.60 3.22 20.81
C ILE A 78 1.13 2.52 22.05
#